data_AF-A0A6V6ZE22-F1
#
_entry.id   AF-A0A6V6ZE22-F1
#
_cell.length_a   1.000
_cell.length_b   1.000
_cell.length_c   1.000
_cell.angle_alpha   90.00
_cell.angle_beta   90.00
_cell.angle_gamma   90.00
#
_symmetry.space_group_name_H-M   'P 1'
#
loop_
_entity.id
_entity.type
_entity.pdbx_description
1 polymer ?
#
loop_
_entity_poly.entity_id
_entity_poly.type
_entity_poly.pdbx_seq_one_letter_code
_entity_poly.pdbx_strand_id
1 'polypeptide(L)'
;MSYKGKIKLEFYEQKWFKLICFFAFFGWLFYMIQPTFKINKNELVELNVTVDKEWESGGKRNPVKLYFNVKEYSNRFGIYVGGIYGRWTEVTETLKQNAKIKIRIHESNKNNLNKKTEVIPIYYLKNDKSDIVFNEDEFNEGEKSSDNRVMGLFIIIFLLGLWKISTE
;
A
#
# COMPACT_ATOMS: atom_id res chain seq x y z
N MET A 1 48.70 20.96 24.90
CA MET A 1 47.66 19.89 24.78
C MET A 1 48.38 18.58 24.44
N SER A 2 48.24 17.54 25.26
CA SER A 2 48.94 16.25 25.05
C SER A 2 48.46 15.57 23.77
N TYR A 3 49.39 15.01 22.98
CA TYR A 3 49.10 14.26 21.74
C TYR A 3 48.03 13.16 21.96
N LYS A 4 48.03 12.52 23.14
CA LYS A 4 47.01 11.54 23.55
C LYS A 4 45.60 12.12 23.70
N GLY A 5 45.48 13.39 24.09
CA GLY A 5 44.20 14.08 24.22
C GLY A 5 43.61 14.47 22.87
N LYS A 6 44.46 14.86 21.90
CA LYS A 6 44.04 15.24 20.55
C LYS A 6 43.51 14.03 19.76
N ILE A 7 44.20 12.89 19.84
CA ILE A 7 43.77 11.62 19.20
C ILE A 7 42.43 11.12 19.77
N LYS A 8 42.22 11.24 21.09
CA LYS A 8 40.93 10.88 21.71
C LYS A 8 39.79 11.80 21.28
N LEU A 9 40.06 13.09 21.09
CA LEU A 9 39.07 14.07 20.65
C LEU A 9 38.67 13.81 19.18
N GLU A 10 39.66 13.64 18.29
CA GLU A 10 39.44 13.35 16.86
C GLU A 10 38.68 12.03 16.66
N PHE A 11 38.99 11.00 17.46
CA PHE A 11 38.25 9.74 17.46
C PHE A 11 36.79 9.91 17.91
N TYR A 12 36.55 10.70 18.96
CA TYR A 12 35.21 10.97 19.48
C TYR A 12 34.37 11.77 18.48
N GLU A 13 34.95 12.79 17.84
CA GLU A 13 34.30 13.60 16.80
C GLU A 13 33.94 12.76 15.57
N GLN A 14 34.83 11.87 15.12
CA GLN A 14 34.53 10.93 14.02
C GLN A 14 33.40 9.97 14.37
N LYS A 15 33.35 9.48 15.61
CA LYS A 15 32.28 8.59 16.09
C LYS A 15 30.92 9.29 16.12
N TRP A 16 30.87 10.53 16.61
CA TRP A 16 29.65 11.34 16.60
C TRP A 16 29.19 11.70 15.20
N PHE A 17 30.11 12.06 14.30
CA PHE A 17 29.79 12.34 12.91
C PHE A 17 29.17 11.11 12.22
N LYS A 18 29.78 9.92 12.40
CA LYS A 18 29.21 8.65 11.92
C LYS A 18 27.79 8.41 12.46
N LEU A 19 27.58 8.67 13.75
CA LEU A 19 26.27 8.51 14.40
C LEU A 19 25.22 9.44 13.77
N ILE A 20 25.54 10.72 13.60
CA ILE A 20 24.62 11.72 13.01
C ILE A 20 24.26 11.32 11.58
N CYS A 21 25.24 10.95 10.75
CA CYS A 21 24.97 10.49 9.38
C CYS A 21 24.10 9.24 9.35
N PHE A 22 24.32 8.30 10.28
CA PHE A 22 23.54 7.07 10.41
C PHE A 22 22.08 7.35 10.76
N PHE A 23 21.84 8.18 11.78
CA PHE A 23 20.48 8.58 12.17
C PHE A 23 19.76 9.39 11.09
N ALA A 24 20.46 10.28 10.39
CA ALA A 24 19.89 11.06 9.29
C ALA A 24 19.47 10.14 8.12
N PHE A 25 20.33 9.19 7.73
CA PHE A 25 20.03 8.23 6.67
C PHE A 25 18.83 7.35 7.01
N PHE A 26 18.82 6.75 8.20
CA PHE A 26 17.69 5.90 8.61
C PHE A 26 16.42 6.71 8.86
N GLY A 27 16.51 7.92 9.41
CA GLY A 27 15.35 8.81 9.58
C GLY A 27 14.69 9.16 8.24
N TRP A 28 15.47 9.50 7.21
CA TRP A 28 14.96 9.70 5.86
C TRP A 28 14.35 8.42 5.27
N LEU A 29 15.01 7.28 5.48
CA LEU A 29 14.54 5.99 4.99
C LEU A 29 13.21 5.58 5.65
N PHE A 30 13.06 5.79 6.96
CA PHE A 30 11.80 5.57 7.68
C PHE A 30 10.68 6.49 7.19
N TYR A 31 10.99 7.76 6.92
CA TYR A 31 10.03 8.71 6.36
C TYR A 31 9.53 8.27 4.97
N MET A 32 10.43 7.81 4.09
CA MET A 32 10.08 7.32 2.75
C MET A 32 9.23 6.03 2.79
N ILE A 33 9.38 5.22 3.84
CA ILE A 33 8.69 3.93 3.97
C ILE A 33 7.33 4.07 4.66
N GLN A 34 7.04 5.17 5.38
CA GLN A 34 5.71 5.38 5.96
C GLN A 34 4.68 5.76 4.89
N PRO A 35 3.71 4.90 4.56
CA PRO A 35 2.64 5.27 3.65
C PRO A 35 1.61 6.09 4.44
N THR A 36 1.43 7.36 4.08
CA THR A 36 0.32 8.19 4.57
C THR A 36 -0.78 8.28 3.53
N PHE A 37 -1.40 7.14 3.18
CA PHE A 37 -2.63 7.13 2.40
C PHE A 37 -3.83 6.86 3.32
N LYS A 38 -4.34 7.93 3.93
CA LYS A 38 -5.71 7.96 4.45
C LYS A 38 -6.58 8.56 3.36
N ILE A 39 -7.43 7.75 2.76
CA ILE A 39 -8.36 8.24 1.75
C ILE A 39 -9.50 8.95 2.45
N ASN A 40 -9.79 10.16 2.01
CA ASN A 40 -10.93 10.91 2.50
C ASN A 40 -12.18 10.39 1.78
N LYS A 41 -13.11 9.75 2.51
CA LYS A 41 -14.35 9.19 1.92
C LYS A 41 -15.22 10.22 1.19
N ASN A 42 -15.03 11.51 1.48
CA ASN A 42 -15.71 12.61 0.79
C ASN A 42 -15.19 12.85 -0.64
N GLU A 43 -14.06 12.24 -1.02
CA GLU A 43 -13.44 12.38 -2.35
C GLU A 43 -13.77 11.17 -3.26
N LEU A 44 -14.82 10.41 -2.95
CA LEU A 44 -15.24 9.25 -3.73
C LEU A 44 -16.32 9.63 -4.74
N VAL A 45 -16.07 9.31 -6.02
CA VAL A 45 -17.01 9.53 -7.12
C VAL A 45 -17.63 8.20 -7.53
N GLU A 46 -18.96 8.19 -7.68
CA GLU A 46 -19.74 7.03 -8.11
C GLU A 46 -19.77 6.90 -9.64
N LEU A 47 -19.52 5.69 -10.14
CA LEU A 47 -19.61 5.33 -11.55
C LEU A 47 -20.59 4.16 -11.72
N ASN A 48 -21.50 4.29 -12.67
CA ASN A 48 -22.33 3.18 -13.14
C ASN A 48 -21.58 2.46 -14.26
N VAL A 49 -21.35 1.16 -14.10
CA VAL A 49 -20.55 0.38 -15.05
C VAL A 49 -21.13 -1.00 -15.28
N THR A 50 -20.80 -1.58 -16.42
CA THR A 50 -21.20 -2.92 -16.82
C THR A 50 -19.97 -3.80 -16.88
N VAL A 51 -19.95 -4.88 -16.11
CA VAL A 51 -18.81 -5.80 -16.08
C VAL A 51 -18.66 -6.46 -17.46
N ASP A 52 -17.48 -6.33 -18.05
CA ASP A 52 -17.14 -6.98 -19.31
C ASP A 52 -16.53 -8.36 -19.05
N LYS A 53 -15.49 -8.40 -18.22
CA LYS A 53 -14.78 -9.62 -17.89
C LYS A 53 -14.10 -9.52 -16.52
N GLU A 54 -14.30 -10.52 -15.70
CA GLU A 54 -13.54 -10.72 -14.46
C GLU A 54 -12.18 -11.37 -14.76
N TRP A 55 -11.14 -10.89 -14.09
CA TRP A 55 -9.79 -11.42 -14.13
C TRP A 55 -9.41 -11.85 -12.71
N GLU A 56 -9.53 -13.15 -12.45
CA GLU A 56 -9.04 -13.71 -11.20
C GLU A 56 -7.50 -13.75 -11.22
N SER A 57 -6.87 -12.93 -10.38
CA SER A 57 -5.43 -12.99 -10.14
C SER A 57 -5.22 -13.83 -8.88
N GLY A 58 -4.76 -15.06 -9.06
CA GLY A 58 -4.72 -16.09 -8.01
C GLY A 58 -4.02 -15.73 -6.70
N GLY A 59 -4.35 -16.53 -5.68
CA GLY A 59 -3.73 -16.56 -4.36
C GLY A 59 -4.67 -17.21 -3.35
N LYS A 60 -4.37 -18.43 -2.87
CA LYS A 60 -5.16 -19.12 -1.81
C LYS A 60 -5.04 -18.45 -0.43
N ARG A 61 -4.33 -17.33 -0.30
CA ARG A 61 -4.03 -16.67 0.96
C ARG A 61 -4.52 -15.24 0.94
N ASN A 62 -5.36 -14.94 1.93
CA ASN A 62 -5.82 -13.60 2.28
C ASN A 62 -4.61 -12.66 2.46
N PRO A 63 -4.59 -11.46 1.87
CA PRO A 63 -5.62 -10.82 1.03
C PRO A 63 -5.60 -11.31 -0.45
N VAL A 64 -6.76 -11.35 -1.10
CA VAL A 64 -6.85 -11.65 -2.55
C VAL A 64 -7.04 -10.36 -3.35
N LYS A 65 -6.26 -10.19 -4.42
CA LYS A 65 -6.44 -9.09 -5.38
C LYS A 65 -7.27 -9.55 -6.57
N LEU A 66 -8.44 -8.94 -6.75
CA LEU A 66 -9.30 -9.17 -7.91
C LEU A 66 -9.19 -8.01 -8.90
N TYR A 67 -9.18 -8.33 -10.18
CA TYR A 67 -9.26 -7.34 -11.25
C TYR A 67 -10.45 -7.62 -12.14
N PHE A 68 -11.04 -6.58 -12.72
CA PHE A 68 -12.10 -6.74 -13.72
C PHE A 68 -12.07 -5.58 -14.71
N ASN A 69 -12.61 -5.83 -15.89
CA ASN A 69 -12.85 -4.83 -16.91
C ASN A 69 -14.32 -4.46 -16.93
N VAL A 70 -14.60 -3.26 -17.42
CA VAL A 70 -15.97 -2.78 -17.67
C VAL A 70 -16.08 -2.33 -19.12
N LYS A 71 -17.31 -2.23 -19.63
CA LYS A 71 -17.55 -1.88 -21.03
C LYS A 71 -17.35 -0.38 -21.30
N GLU A 72 -17.62 0.46 -20.30
CA GLU A 72 -17.62 1.91 -20.41
C GLU A 72 -16.22 2.52 -20.41
N TYR A 73 -15.24 1.83 -19.81
CA TYR A 73 -13.90 2.33 -19.61
C TYR A 73 -12.85 1.32 -20.03
N SER A 74 -11.77 1.80 -20.63
CA SER A 74 -10.65 0.95 -21.05
C SER A 74 -9.72 0.50 -19.90
N ASN A 75 -9.91 1.01 -18.68
CA ASN A 75 -9.09 0.65 -17.52
C ASN A 75 -9.40 -0.74 -16.98
N ARG A 76 -8.45 -1.26 -16.22
CA ARG A 76 -8.71 -2.34 -15.25
C ARG A 76 -9.13 -1.73 -13.92
N PHE A 77 -10.12 -2.32 -13.27
CA PHE A 77 -10.53 -1.97 -11.91
C PHE A 77 -10.05 -3.03 -10.93
N GLY A 78 -9.50 -2.61 -9.79
CA GLY A 78 -8.89 -3.49 -8.80
C GLY A 78 -9.59 -3.43 -7.45
N ILE A 79 -9.76 -4.60 -6.82
CA ILE A 79 -10.30 -4.76 -5.47
C ILE A 79 -9.29 -5.58 -4.65
N TYR A 80 -9.03 -5.17 -3.40
CA TYR A 80 -8.33 -6.01 -2.44
C TYR A 80 -9.35 -6.54 -1.44
N VAL A 81 -9.49 -7.86 -1.37
CA VAL A 81 -10.36 -8.56 -0.44
C VAL A 81 -9.48 -9.03 0.72
N GLY A 82 -9.35 -8.20 1.76
CA GLY A 82 -8.29 -8.35 2.78
C GLY A 82 -8.69 -8.96 4.11
N GLY A 83 -9.88 -8.68 4.64
CA GLY A 83 -10.34 -9.22 5.93
C GLY A 83 -11.58 -10.08 5.84
N ILE A 84 -12.25 -10.12 4.67
CA ILE A 84 -13.60 -10.64 4.59
C ILE A 84 -13.60 -12.10 4.12
N TYR A 85 -13.22 -13.02 5.02
CA TYR A 85 -13.51 -14.45 4.88
C TYR A 85 -15.01 -14.76 4.63
N GLY A 86 -15.91 -13.77 4.74
CA GLY A 86 -17.35 -13.92 4.51
C GLY A 86 -17.90 -13.39 3.17
N ARG A 87 -17.23 -12.49 2.43
CA ARG A 87 -17.85 -11.77 1.29
C ARG A 87 -17.21 -12.01 -0.07
N TRP A 88 -16.22 -12.90 -0.15
CA TRP A 88 -15.64 -13.32 -1.43
C TRP A 88 -16.72 -13.78 -2.44
N THR A 89 -17.62 -14.63 -1.97
CA THR A 89 -18.74 -15.13 -2.77
C THR A 89 -19.64 -13.98 -3.24
N GLU A 90 -19.95 -13.01 -2.37
CA GLU A 90 -20.75 -11.83 -2.74
C GLU A 90 -20.04 -10.96 -3.79
N VAL A 91 -18.72 -10.76 -3.68
CA VAL A 91 -17.93 -9.97 -4.64
C VAL A 91 -17.92 -10.65 -6.00
N THR A 92 -17.55 -11.92 -6.06
CA THR A 92 -17.52 -12.72 -7.30
C THR A 92 -18.91 -12.84 -7.94
N GLU A 93 -19.96 -13.01 -7.15
CA GLU A 93 -21.34 -12.98 -7.66
C GLU A 93 -21.73 -11.62 -8.24
N THR A 94 -21.23 -10.54 -7.65
CA THR A 94 -21.47 -9.17 -8.11
C THR A 94 -20.68 -8.83 -9.38
N LEU A 95 -19.52 -9.48 -9.59
CA LEU A 95 -18.64 -9.28 -10.75
C LEU A 95 -18.92 -10.23 -11.92
N LYS A 96 -20.09 -10.87 -11.95
CA LYS A 96 -20.48 -11.69 -13.11
C LYS A 96 -20.52 -10.85 -14.39
N GLN A 97 -20.11 -11.47 -15.51
CA GLN A 97 -20.13 -10.83 -16.82
C GLN A 97 -21.52 -10.26 -17.15
N ASN A 98 -21.54 -9.05 -17.72
CA ASN A 98 -22.72 -8.24 -18.03
C ASN A 98 -23.52 -7.73 -16.82
N ALA A 99 -23.06 -7.93 -15.58
CA ALA A 99 -23.69 -7.34 -14.42
C ALA A 99 -23.57 -5.80 -14.47
N LYS A 100 -24.69 -5.12 -14.21
CA LYS A 100 -24.71 -3.67 -13.99
C LYS A 100 -24.42 -3.41 -12.52
N ILE A 101 -23.35 -2.67 -12.27
CA ILE A 101 -22.86 -2.39 -10.93
C ILE A 101 -22.57 -0.90 -10.77
N LYS A 102 -22.54 -0.46 -9.52
CA LYS A 102 -22.06 0.85 -9.10
C LYS A 102 -20.75 0.67 -8.38
N ILE A 103 -19.74 1.40 -8.81
CA ILE A 103 -18.43 1.43 -8.17
C ILE A 103 -18.13 2.83 -7.67
N ARG A 104 -17.32 2.96 -6.62
CA ARG A 104 -16.75 4.27 -6.24
C ARG A 104 -15.24 4.24 -6.29
N ILE A 105 -14.69 5.28 -6.91
CA ILE A 105 -13.26 5.51 -7.07
C ILE A 105 -12.88 6.86 -6.47
N HIS A 106 -11.60 7.04 -6.17
CA HIS A 106 -11.09 8.35 -5.77
C HIS A 106 -11.25 9.39 -6.88
N GLU A 107 -11.60 10.63 -6.56
CA GLU A 107 -11.84 11.70 -7.52
C GLU A 107 -10.61 11.98 -8.40
N SER A 108 -9.41 11.90 -7.82
CA SER A 108 -8.15 12.04 -8.56
C SER A 108 -7.99 11.02 -9.70
N ASN A 109 -8.62 9.84 -9.60
CA ASN A 109 -8.59 8.81 -10.63
C ASN A 109 -9.59 9.05 -11.77
N LYS A 110 -10.48 10.04 -11.65
CA LYS A 110 -11.42 10.40 -12.73
C LYS A 110 -10.68 10.82 -14.01
N ASN A 111 -9.57 11.52 -13.87
CA ASN A 111 -8.72 11.94 -15.00
C ASN A 111 -7.94 10.80 -15.63
N ASN A 112 -7.92 9.64 -14.97
CA ASN A 112 -7.21 8.43 -15.39
C ASN A 112 -8.12 7.42 -16.09
N LEU A 113 -9.42 7.71 -16.20
CA LEU A 113 -10.36 6.90 -16.96
C LEU A 113 -9.94 6.83 -18.44
N ASN A 114 -10.17 5.67 -19.05
CA ASN A 114 -9.78 5.24 -20.41
C ASN A 114 -8.30 4.97 -20.69
N LYS A 115 -7.47 4.81 -19.65
CA LYS A 115 -6.07 4.40 -19.82
C LYS A 115 -5.90 2.89 -19.63
N LYS A 116 -5.67 2.16 -20.72
CA LYS A 116 -5.57 0.67 -20.76
C LYS A 116 -4.54 0.06 -19.80
N THR A 117 -3.47 0.80 -19.50
CA THR A 117 -2.38 0.33 -18.65
C THR A 117 -2.61 0.57 -17.16
N GLU A 118 -3.52 1.47 -16.81
CA GLU A 118 -3.74 1.87 -15.42
C GLU A 118 -4.81 1.01 -14.74
N VAL A 119 -4.52 0.62 -13.51
CA VAL A 119 -5.45 -0.08 -12.62
C VAL A 119 -6.05 0.93 -11.65
N ILE A 120 -7.36 1.07 -11.65
CA ILE A 120 -8.07 1.99 -10.76
C ILE A 120 -8.59 1.21 -9.55
N PRO A 121 -8.16 1.54 -8.31
CA PRO A 121 -8.70 0.92 -7.12
C PRO A 121 -10.16 1.36 -6.89
N ILE A 122 -11.01 0.42 -6.49
CA ILE A 122 -12.38 0.71 -6.08
C ILE A 122 -12.55 0.52 -4.57
N TYR A 123 -13.38 1.37 -3.97
CA TYR A 123 -13.65 1.38 -2.52
C TYR A 123 -15.06 0.91 -2.18
N TYR A 124 -15.87 0.74 -3.21
CA TYR A 124 -17.28 0.43 -3.10
C TYR A 124 -17.74 -0.36 -4.31
N LEU A 125 -18.60 -1.35 -4.08
CA LEU A 125 -19.24 -2.16 -5.11
C LEU A 125 -20.70 -2.40 -4.71
N LYS A 126 -21.64 -2.03 -5.57
CA LYS A 126 -23.08 -2.25 -5.34
C LYS A 126 -23.74 -2.81 -6.60
N ASN A 127 -24.66 -3.74 -6.41
CA ASN A 127 -25.64 -4.13 -7.44
C ASN A 127 -27.05 -4.12 -6.84
N ASP A 128 -28.04 -4.64 -7.56
CA ASP A 128 -29.44 -4.67 -7.11
C ASP A 128 -29.68 -5.55 -5.86
N LYS A 129 -28.74 -6.43 -5.52
CA LYS A 129 -28.85 -7.45 -4.45
C LYS A 129 -27.85 -7.27 -3.31
N SER A 130 -26.74 -6.57 -3.54
CA SER A 130 -25.61 -6.46 -2.63
C SER A 130 -25.07 -5.03 -2.58
N ASP A 131 -24.68 -4.63 -1.38
CA ASP A 131 -24.01 -3.37 -1.11
C ASP A 131 -22.71 -3.68 -0.34
N ILE A 132 -21.59 -3.62 -1.04
CA ILE A 132 -20.28 -4.04 -0.56
C ILE A 132 -19.40 -2.80 -0.43
N VAL A 133 -19.19 -2.37 0.82
CA VAL A 133 -18.20 -1.36 1.17
C VAL A 133 -16.90 -2.08 1.49
N PHE A 134 -15.82 -1.75 0.81
CA PHE A 134 -14.50 -2.24 1.16
C PHE A 134 -13.91 -1.34 2.24
N ASN A 135 -13.40 -1.94 3.32
CA ASN A 135 -12.75 -1.17 4.36
C ASN A 135 -11.36 -0.73 3.87
N GLU A 136 -11.10 0.58 3.87
CA GLU A 136 -9.82 1.18 3.48
C GLU A 136 -8.65 0.61 4.28
N ASP A 137 -8.89 0.31 5.55
CA ASP A 137 -7.88 -0.27 6.44
C ASP A 137 -7.44 -1.68 6.01
N GLU A 138 -8.31 -2.47 5.39
CA GLU A 138 -8.00 -3.84 4.92
C GLU A 138 -7.26 -3.85 3.57
N PHE A 139 -7.58 -2.90 2.68
CA PHE A 139 -6.82 -2.68 1.44
C PHE A 139 -5.39 -2.26 1.79
N ASN A 140 -5.26 -1.30 2.71
CA ASN A 140 -3.99 -0.80 3.21
C ASN A 140 -3.22 -1.88 4.01
N GLU A 141 -3.89 -2.69 4.84
CA GLU A 141 -3.24 -3.79 5.57
C GLU A 141 -2.71 -4.90 4.66
N GLY A 142 -3.40 -5.16 3.55
CA GLY A 142 -2.94 -6.08 2.53
C GLY A 142 -1.65 -5.63 1.82
N GLU A 143 -1.42 -4.33 1.69
CA GLU A 143 -0.11 -3.78 1.29
C GLU A 143 0.89 -3.75 2.47
N LYS A 144 0.45 -3.38 3.69
CA LYS A 144 1.29 -3.36 4.92
C LYS A 144 1.90 -4.72 5.26
N SER A 145 1.28 -5.85 4.89
CA SER A 145 1.83 -7.19 5.18
C SER A 145 3.20 -7.43 4.55
N SER A 146 3.54 -6.76 3.44
CA SER A 146 4.86 -6.83 2.84
C SER A 146 5.81 -5.79 3.45
N ASP A 147 5.30 -4.58 3.70
CA ASP A 147 6.07 -3.45 4.23
C ASP A 147 6.51 -3.65 5.69
N ASN A 148 5.69 -4.28 6.53
CA ASN A 148 6.05 -4.57 7.92
C ASN A 148 7.21 -5.56 8.04
N ARG A 149 7.36 -6.49 7.09
CA ARG A 149 8.50 -7.43 7.04
C ARG A 149 9.78 -6.72 6.62
N VAL A 150 9.67 -5.81 5.65
CA VAL A 150 10.76 -4.94 5.21
C VAL A 150 11.17 -3.99 6.34
N MET A 151 10.21 -3.41 7.06
CA MET A 151 10.46 -2.54 8.21
C MET A 151 11.15 -3.30 9.36
N GLY A 152 10.75 -4.54 9.65
CA GLY A 152 11.44 -5.40 10.61
C GLY A 152 12.91 -5.67 10.22
N LEU A 153 13.17 -5.95 8.94
CA LEU A 153 14.52 -6.13 8.42
C LEU A 153 15.36 -4.83 8.52
N PHE A 154 14.78 -3.67 8.23
CA PHE A 154 15.45 -2.38 8.41
C PHE A 154 15.76 -2.05 9.87
N ILE A 155 14.87 -2.39 10.81
CA ILE A 155 15.13 -2.25 12.25
C ILE A 155 16.31 -3.14 12.67
N ILE A 156 16.40 -4.37 12.17
CA ILE A 156 17.54 -5.26 12.45
C ILE A 156 18.83 -4.67 11.90
N ILE A 157 18.84 -4.20 10.66
CA ILE A 157 20.03 -3.55 10.06
C ILE A 157 20.42 -2.29 10.84
N PHE A 158 19.45 -1.49 11.27
CA PHE A 158 19.67 -0.30 12.08
C PHE A 158 20.34 -0.64 13.41
N LEU A 159 19.85 -1.65 14.13
CA LEU A 159 20.42 -2.11 15.39
C LEU A 159 21.85 -2.67 15.21
N LEU A 160 22.09 -3.44 14.15
CA LEU A 160 23.42 -3.95 13.83
C LEU A 160 24.41 -2.82 13.50
N GLY A 161 23.98 -1.80 12.76
CA GLY A 161 24.80 -0.63 12.45
C GLY A 161 25.12 0.21 13.69
N LEU A 162 24.14 0.44 14.58
CA LEU A 162 24.37 1.08 15.88
C LEU A 162 25.38 0.32 16.74
N TRP A 163 25.25 -1.00 16.81
CA TRP A 163 26.17 -1.83 17.57
C TRP A 163 27.60 -1.75 17.01
N LYS A 164 27.75 -1.79 15.68
CA LYS A 164 29.06 -1.67 15.01
C LYS A 164 29.72 -0.31 15.26
N ILE A 165 28.98 0.79 15.14
CA ILE A 165 29.51 2.14 15.42
C ILE A 165 29.85 2.30 16.91
N SER A 166 29.10 1.65 17.80
CA SER A 166 29.33 1.73 19.25
C SER A 166 30.53 0.92 19.71
N THR A 167 30.84 -0.19 19.03
CA THR A 167 31.94 -1.12 19.35
C THR A 167 33.24 -0.88 18.57
N GLU A 168 33.20 -0.09 17.49
CA GLU A 168 34.39 0.59 16.93
C GLU A 168 34.96 1.63 17.90
#